data_AF-A0A497FSU6-F1
#
_entry.id   AF-A0A497FSU6-F1
#
_cell.length_a   1.000
_cell.length_b   1.000
_cell.length_c   1.000
_cell.angle_alpha   90.00
_cell.angle_beta   90.00
_cell.angle_gamma   90.00
#
_symmetry.space_group_name_H-M   'P 1'
#
loop_
_entity.id
_entity.type
_entity.pdbx_description
1 polymer ?
#
loop_
_entity_poly.entity_id
_entity_poly.type
_entity_poly.pdbx_seq_one_letter_code
_entity_poly.pdbx_strand_id
1 'polypeptide(L)'
;MRSEEFNYLLLVPIALVIVLDVVVLILTKGFKHYTELDFPGAGIIAFVLSMLATGLAVLSYKMARDEEEFSFGEGKVYTALKIIALGLLIYSALSFALVIVFCIFSF
;
A
#
# COMPACT_ATOMS: atom_id res chain seq x y z
N MET A 1 -11.11 -34.72 -1.51
CA MET A 1 -10.43 -33.71 -0.67
C MET A 1 -9.64 -32.82 -1.60
N ARG A 2 -10.20 -31.66 -1.94
CA ARG A 2 -9.51 -30.65 -2.74
C ARG A 2 -8.49 -30.04 -1.77
N SER A 3 -7.21 -30.07 -2.12
CA SER A 3 -6.19 -29.29 -1.41
C SER A 3 -6.73 -27.87 -1.26
N GLU A 4 -6.81 -27.37 -0.03
CA GLU A 4 -6.92 -25.95 0.24
C GLU A 4 -5.63 -25.33 -0.30
N GLU A 5 -5.64 -24.99 -1.59
CA GLU A 5 -4.52 -24.30 -2.21
C GLU A 5 -4.52 -22.89 -1.66
N PHE A 6 -3.48 -22.57 -0.88
CA PHE A 6 -3.23 -21.22 -0.40
C PHE A 6 -3.46 -20.19 -1.51
N ASN A 7 -4.27 -19.17 -1.25
CA ASN A 7 -4.63 -18.19 -2.27
C ASN A 7 -3.49 -17.18 -2.50
N TYR A 8 -2.49 -17.57 -3.29
CA TYR A 8 -1.36 -16.72 -3.68
C TYR A 8 -1.78 -15.42 -4.37
N LEU A 9 -3.01 -15.34 -4.88
CA LEU A 9 -3.57 -14.16 -5.52
C LEU A 9 -3.61 -12.96 -4.56
N LEU A 10 -3.69 -13.21 -3.25
CA LEU A 10 -3.71 -12.18 -2.19
C LEU A 10 -2.35 -11.50 -1.98
N LEU A 11 -1.26 -12.17 -2.34
CA LEU A 11 0.09 -11.61 -2.27
C LEU A 11 0.35 -10.56 -3.35
N VAL A 12 -0.33 -10.68 -4.49
CA VAL A 12 -0.16 -9.77 -5.64
C VAL A 12 -0.51 -8.33 -5.28
N PRO A 13 -1.70 -8.00 -4.75
CA PRO A 13 -2.03 -6.63 -4.41
C PRO A 13 -1.17 -6.10 -3.26
N ILE A 14 -0.77 -6.95 -2.29
CA ILE A 14 0.15 -6.58 -1.21
C ILE A 14 1.51 -6.16 -1.77
N ALA A 15 2.10 -6.96 -2.65
CA ALA A 15 3.38 -6.63 -3.28
C ALA A 15 3.29 -5.35 -4.12
N LEU A 16 2.16 -5.16 -4.81
CA LEU A 16 1.93 -3.97 -5.63
C LEU A 16 1.88 -2.69 -4.79
N VAL A 17 1.22 -2.72 -3.62
CA VAL A 17 1.21 -1.58 -2.67
C VAL A 17 2.63 -1.19 -2.28
N ILE A 18 3.46 -2.17 -1.89
CA ILE A 18 4.86 -1.92 -1.49
C ILE A 18 5.64 -1.26 -2.61
N VAL A 19 5.52 -1.77 -3.84
CA VAL A 19 6.21 -1.19 -5.01
C VAL A 19 5.76 0.25 -5.25
N LEU A 20 4.45 0.51 -5.21
CA LEU A 20 3.92 1.86 -5.41
C LEU A 20 4.41 2.84 -4.33
N ASP A 21 4.39 2.43 -3.06
CA ASP A 21 4.88 3.27 -1.96
C ASP A 21 6.38 3.56 -2.08
N VAL A 22 7.19 2.58 -2.50
CA VAL A 22 8.63 2.80 -2.78
C VAL A 22 8.82 3.81 -3.92
N VAL A 23 8.04 3.72 -5.00
CA VAL A 23 8.10 4.68 -6.10
C VAL A 23 7.69 6.08 -5.62
N VAL A 24 6.65 6.20 -4.79
CA VAL A 24 6.24 7.47 -4.18
C VAL A 24 7.38 8.07 -3.37
N LEU A 25 8.04 7.29 -2.51
CA LEU A 25 9.19 7.75 -1.73
C LEU A 25 10.35 8.22 -2.61
N ILE A 26 10.64 7.52 -3.72
CA ILE A 26 11.70 7.93 -4.64
C ILE A 26 11.32 9.28 -5.29
N LEU A 27 10.09 9.41 -5.77
CA LEU A 27 9.59 10.64 -6.41
C LEU A 27 9.58 11.84 -5.45
N THR A 28 9.28 11.61 -4.17
CA THR A 28 9.30 12.67 -3.14
C THR A 28 10.65 12.82 -2.44
N LYS A 29 11.69 12.09 -2.89
CA LYS A 29 13.02 12.02 -2.26
C LYS A 29 12.95 11.68 -0.75
N GLY A 30 11.92 10.95 -0.34
CA GLY A 30 11.64 10.62 1.05
C GLY A 30 11.18 11.81 1.90
N PHE A 31 10.50 12.80 1.30
CA PHE A 31 9.98 14.00 1.97
C PHE A 31 11.07 14.90 2.59
N LYS A 32 12.27 14.91 2.02
CA LYS A 32 13.36 15.80 2.47
C LYS A 32 12.97 17.26 2.22
N HIS A 33 13.04 18.07 3.29
CA HIS A 33 12.49 19.42 3.41
C HIS A 33 13.04 20.48 2.43
N TYR A 34 14.07 20.17 1.63
CA TYR A 34 14.84 21.17 0.88
C TYR A 34 15.30 20.76 -0.52
N THR A 35 14.74 19.69 -1.10
CA THR A 35 15.10 19.33 -2.48
C THR A 35 13.95 19.62 -3.39
N GLU A 36 14.12 20.65 -4.22
CA GLU A 36 13.39 20.86 -5.47
C GLU A 36 13.05 19.50 -6.08
N LEU A 37 11.77 19.33 -6.41
CA LEU A 37 11.32 18.18 -7.19
C LEU A 37 12.20 18.08 -8.44
N ASP A 38 12.69 16.88 -8.77
CA ASP A 38 13.52 16.70 -9.99
C ASP A 38 12.76 17.14 -11.25
N PHE A 39 11.43 17.12 -11.19
CA PHE A 39 10.55 17.69 -12.19
C PHE A 39 9.25 18.22 -11.53
N PRO A 40 8.67 19.33 -12.02
CA PRO A 40 7.51 19.98 -11.39
C PRO A 40 6.25 19.10 -11.32
N GLY A 41 6.14 18.08 -12.18
CA GLY A 41 5.02 17.13 -12.16
C GLY A 41 5.13 16.02 -11.10
N ALA A 42 6.27 15.88 -10.42
CA ALA A 42 6.55 14.74 -9.54
C ALA A 42 5.58 14.65 -8.36
N GLY A 43 5.16 15.79 -7.81
CA GLY A 43 4.16 15.83 -6.74
C GLY A 43 2.80 15.28 -7.18
N ILE A 44 2.34 15.63 -8.38
CA ILE A 44 1.06 15.15 -8.92
C ILE A 44 1.14 13.64 -9.18
N ILE A 45 2.24 13.16 -9.76
CA ILE A 45 2.43 11.72 -9.99
C ILE A 45 2.47 10.97 -8.65
N ALA A 46 3.22 11.46 -7.67
CA ALA A 46 3.29 10.87 -6.34
C ALA A 46 1.91 10.84 -5.66
N PHE A 47 1.10 11.89 -5.83
CA PHE A 47 -0.27 11.95 -5.30
C PHE A 47 -1.16 10.86 -5.92
N VAL A 48 -1.16 10.72 -7.25
CA VAL A 48 -1.94 9.69 -7.95
C VAL A 48 -1.50 8.29 -7.55
N LEU A 49 -0.18 8.04 -7.50
CA LEU A 49 0.36 6.74 -7.11
C LEU A 49 0.05 6.40 -5.66
N SER A 50 0.13 7.37 -4.75
CA SER A 50 -0.20 7.16 -3.33
C SER A 50 -1.70 6.92 -3.11
N MET A 51 -2.57 7.57 -3.90
CA MET A 51 -4.00 7.27 -3.91
C MET A 51 -4.27 5.83 -4.39
N LEU A 52 -3.60 5.38 -5.45
CA LEU A 52 -3.69 3.99 -5.94
C LEU A 52 -3.16 2.98 -4.93
N ALA A 53 -2.01 3.25 -4.30
CA ALA A 53 -1.43 2.40 -3.26
C ALA A 53 -2.40 2.23 -2.08
N THR A 54 -2.99 3.33 -1.60
CA THR A 54 -3.98 3.30 -0.52
C THR A 54 -5.22 2.49 -0.91
N GLY A 55 -5.73 2.66 -2.13
CA GLY A 55 -6.87 1.88 -2.64
C GLY A 55 -6.57 0.38 -2.71
N LEU A 56 -5.37 0.00 -3.19
CA LEU A 56 -4.92 -1.39 -3.23
C LEU A 56 -4.69 -1.97 -1.83
N ALA A 57 -4.23 -1.17 -0.87
CA ALA A 57 -4.07 -1.60 0.52
C ALA A 57 -5.43 -1.91 1.17
N VAL A 58 -6.46 -1.09 0.90
CA VAL A 58 -7.86 -1.37 1.32
C VAL A 58 -8.37 -2.66 0.72
N LEU A 59 -8.16 -2.88 -0.58
CA LEU A 59 -8.55 -4.14 -1.24
C LEU A 59 -7.82 -5.34 -0.66
N SER A 60 -6.50 -5.23 -0.45
CA SER A 60 -5.66 -6.29 0.13
C SER A 60 -6.14 -6.67 1.53
N TYR A 61 -6.42 -5.68 2.37
CA TYR A 61 -6.94 -5.90 3.72
C TYR A 61 -8.31 -6.57 3.70
N LYS A 62 -9.21 -6.11 2.82
CA LYS A 62 -10.53 -6.70 2.66
C LYS A 62 -10.43 -8.16 2.22
N MET A 63 -9.63 -8.46 1.19
CA MET A 63 -9.40 -9.83 0.72
C MET A 63 -8.82 -10.71 1.83
N ALA A 64 -7.81 -10.23 2.57
CA ALA A 64 -7.19 -10.99 3.66
C ALA A 64 -8.19 -11.33 4.78
N ARG A 65 -9.06 -10.36 5.10
CA ARG A 65 -10.12 -10.55 6.08
C ARG A 65 -11.17 -11.55 5.60
N ASP A 66 -11.62 -11.42 4.36
CA ASP A 66 -12.65 -12.30 3.79
C ASP A 66 -12.13 -13.76 3.80
N GLU A 67 -10.90 -14.01 3.34
CA GLU A 67 -10.31 -15.37 3.35
C GLU A 67 -10.12 -15.96 4.76
N GLU A 68 -9.79 -15.15 5.76
CA GLU A 68 -9.69 -15.61 7.15
C GLU A 68 -11.06 -16.02 7.72
N GLU A 69 -12.15 -15.33 7.34
CA GLU A 69 -13.50 -15.67 7.76
C GLU A 69 -14.00 -16.98 7.12
N PHE A 70 -13.48 -17.36 5.94
CA PHE A 70 -13.88 -18.57 5.21
C PHE A 70 -12.95 -19.79 5.42
N SER A 71 -11.69 -19.60 5.81
CA SER A 71 -10.72 -20.70 5.96
C SER A 71 -10.63 -21.23 7.40
N PHE A 72 -11.15 -22.45 7.63
CA PHE A 72 -11.08 -23.15 8.92
C PHE A 72 -9.73 -23.86 9.16
N GLY A 73 -8.94 -24.13 8.11
CA GLY A 73 -7.67 -24.89 8.17
C GLY A 73 -6.41 -24.03 8.24
N GLU A 74 -6.38 -22.87 7.59
CA GLU A 74 -5.18 -22.02 7.44
C GLU A 74 -5.25 -20.69 8.21
N GLY A 75 -6.19 -20.56 9.17
CA GLY A 75 -6.49 -19.30 9.85
C GLY A 75 -5.25 -18.51 10.33
N LYS A 76 -4.20 -19.17 10.84
CA LYS A 76 -2.96 -18.50 11.29
C LYS A 76 -2.25 -17.72 10.18
N VAL A 77 -2.25 -18.21 8.94
CA VAL A 77 -1.56 -17.55 7.81
C VAL A 77 -2.38 -16.36 7.32
N TYR A 78 -3.70 -16.52 7.18
CA TYR A 78 -4.59 -15.42 6.81
C TYR A 78 -4.66 -14.34 7.89
N THR A 79 -4.62 -14.69 9.18
CA THR A 79 -4.47 -13.71 10.27
C THR A 79 -3.18 -12.90 10.11
N ALA A 80 -2.05 -13.54 9.79
CA ALA A 80 -0.78 -12.85 9.56
C ALA A 80 -0.85 -11.92 8.35
N LEU A 81 -1.40 -12.38 7.22
CA LEU A 81 -1.62 -11.57 6.02
C LEU A 81 -2.55 -10.38 6.28
N LYS A 82 -3.62 -10.57 7.05
CA LYS A 82 -4.52 -9.48 7.45
C LYS A 82 -3.79 -8.42 8.25
N ILE A 83 -2.95 -8.82 9.21
CA ILE A 83 -2.15 -7.89 10.01
C ILE A 83 -1.16 -7.13 9.12
N ILE A 84 -0.48 -7.80 8.19
CA ILE A 84 0.43 -7.17 7.24
C ILE A 84 -0.31 -6.17 6.35
N ALA A 85 -1.46 -6.56 5.79
CA ALA A 85 -2.27 -5.71 4.94
C ALA A 85 -2.84 -4.50 5.71
N LEU A 86 -3.21 -4.67 6.98
CA LEU A 86 -3.61 -3.58 7.86
C LEU A 86 -2.45 -2.61 8.13
N GLY A 87 -1.25 -3.13 8.41
CA GLY A 87 -0.05 -2.33 8.58
C GLY A 87 0.30 -1.53 7.33
N LEU A 88 0.19 -2.15 6.15
CA LEU A 88 0.35 -1.47 4.86
C LEU A 88 -0.71 -0.40 4.65
N LEU A 89 -1.97 -0.66 4.98
CA LEU A 89 -3.04 0.33 4.87
C LEU A 89 -2.77 1.57 5.73
N ILE A 90 -2.35 1.38 6.98
CA ILE A 90 -1.99 2.50 7.87
C ILE A 90 -0.78 3.25 7.31
N TYR A 91 0.24 2.51 6.85
CA TYR A 91 1.43 3.10 6.26
C TYR A 91 1.13 3.92 5.00
N SER A 92 0.39 3.36 4.03
CA SER A 92 0.01 4.06 2.80
C SER A 92 -0.87 5.27 3.08
N ALA A 93 -1.76 5.21 4.09
CA ALA A 93 -2.56 6.37 4.51
C ALA A 93 -1.71 7.50 5.11
N LEU A 94 -0.72 7.17 5.94
CA LEU A 94 0.24 8.14 6.47
C LEU A 94 1.12 8.72 5.36
N SER A 95 1.61 7.86 4.46
CA SER A 95 2.37 8.26 3.26
C SER A 95 1.55 9.23 2.41
N PHE A 96 0.26 8.94 2.17
CA PHE A 96 -0.64 9.80 1.41
C PHE A 96 -0.83 11.17 2.07
N ALA A 97 -1.01 11.21 3.41
CA ALA A 97 -1.09 12.47 4.14
C ALA A 97 0.20 13.29 4.00
N LEU A 98 1.37 12.64 4.06
CA LEU A 98 2.66 13.29 3.84
C LEU A 98 2.80 13.80 2.40
N VAL A 99 2.31 13.06 1.40
CA VAL A 99 2.28 13.53 0.00
C VAL A 99 1.40 14.77 -0.15
N ILE A 100 0.23 14.83 0.51
CA ILE A 100 -0.61 16.04 0.48
C ILE A 100 0.13 17.24 1.05
N VAL A 101 0.72 17.08 2.24
CA VAL A 101 1.51 18.13 2.90
C VAL A 101 2.66 18.56 1.99
N PHE A 102 3.41 17.60 1.46
CA PHE A 102 4.51 17.84 0.54
C PHE A 102 4.07 18.61 -0.70
N CYS A 103 2.96 18.22 -1.34
CA CYS A 103 2.42 18.90 -2.50
C CYS A 103 2.03 20.35 -2.16
N ILE A 104 1.40 20.62 -1.00
CA ILE A 104 1.02 22.00 -0.61
C ILE A 104 2.24 22.90 -0.43
N PHE A 105 3.33 22.39 0.16
CA PHE A 105 4.53 23.18 0.47
C PHE A 105 5.59 23.21 -0.64
N SER A 106 5.46 22.38 -1.68
CA SER A 106 6.40 22.30 -2.80
C SER A 106 6.00 23.14 -4.02
N PHE A 107 4.89 23.88 -3.94
CA PHE A 107 4.45 24.86 -4.94
C PHE A 107 4.87 26.28 -4.59
#